data_AF-A0A9N6Z0H6-F1
#
_entry.id   AF-A0A9N6Z0H6-F1
#
_cell.length_a   1.000
_cell.length_b   1.000
_cell.length_c   1.000
_cell.angle_alpha   90.00
_cell.angle_beta   90.00
_cell.angle_gamma   90.00
#
_symmetry.space_group_name_H-M   'P 1'
#
loop_
_entity.id
_entity.type
_entity.pdbx_description
1 polymer ?
#
loop_
_entity_poly.entity_id
_entity_poly.type
_entity_poly.pdbx_seq_one_letter_code
_entity_poly.pdbx_strand_id
1 'polypeptide(L)'
;MTPLEPTDDLLESLYVVNKVAKQFADEATAAYERGDVTESNVRSARKDALYRLKTAVLSRIVAYDAERVTGEYHAINGDVWLFLTVGDWHFHQPPHAIGGDLTDDIEISNSRAEPLDAPYVRDAGVERSDRTLDEALAHLADAGVNANDHLARPTVTGEHDRIVDVRWSFLS
;
A
#
# COMPACT_ATOMS: atom_id res chain seq x y z
N MET A 1 14.04 -0.65 12.83
CA MET A 1 13.54 -0.35 11.48
C MET A 1 14.62 0.47 10.79
N THR A 2 15.01 0.13 9.56
CA THR A 2 16.02 0.90 8.81
C THR A 2 15.32 2.05 8.07
N PRO A 3 15.68 3.33 8.27
CA PRO A 3 15.06 4.43 7.55
C PRO A 3 15.20 4.34 6.01
N LEU A 4 14.31 4.99 5.26
CA LEU A 4 14.36 5.08 3.80
C LEU A 4 14.22 6.51 3.32
N GLU A 5 15.17 6.96 2.51
CA GLU A 5 15.05 8.26 1.84
C GLU A 5 13.90 8.23 0.80
N PRO A 6 12.97 9.20 0.83
CA PRO A 6 11.86 9.26 -0.12
C PRO A 6 12.30 9.84 -1.47
N THR A 7 13.09 9.07 -2.22
CA THR A 7 13.43 9.42 -3.61
C THR A 7 12.20 9.30 -4.50
N ASP A 8 12.14 10.09 -5.58
CA ASP A 8 11.01 10.02 -6.54
C ASP A 8 10.85 8.60 -7.11
N ASP A 9 11.97 7.94 -7.38
CA ASP A 9 12.02 6.55 -7.85
C ASP A 9 11.43 5.55 -6.82
N LEU A 10 11.69 5.74 -5.53
CA LEU A 10 11.09 4.93 -4.47
C LEU A 10 9.57 5.17 -4.38
N LEU A 11 9.15 6.43 -4.45
CA LEU A 11 7.76 6.84 -4.33
C LEU A 11 6.93 6.40 -5.54
N GLU A 12 7.50 6.43 -6.74
CA GLU A 12 6.88 5.87 -7.94
C GLU A 12 6.63 4.36 -7.79
N SER A 13 7.61 3.59 -7.33
CA SER A 13 7.41 2.16 -7.03
C SER A 13 6.30 1.94 -6.01
N LEU A 14 6.28 2.74 -4.95
CA LEU A 14 5.25 2.66 -3.91
C LEU A 14 3.84 3.00 -4.45
N TYR A 15 3.76 3.98 -5.36
CA TYR A 15 2.53 4.34 -6.05
C TYR A 15 2.00 3.19 -6.91
N VAL A 16 2.87 2.55 -7.70
CA VAL A 16 2.51 1.38 -8.52
C VAL A 16 1.98 0.25 -7.63
N VAL A 17 2.69 -0.05 -6.52
CA VAL A 17 2.25 -1.04 -5.53
C VAL A 17 0.86 -0.73 -4.97
N ASN A 18 0.60 0.52 -4.56
CA ASN A 18 -0.69 0.94 -4.01
C ASN A 18 -1.83 0.81 -5.04
N LYS A 19 -1.56 1.16 -6.30
CA LYS A 19 -2.51 1.05 -7.40
C LYS A 19 -2.86 -0.41 -7.70
N VAL A 20 -1.85 -1.28 -7.76
CA VAL A 20 -2.06 -2.71 -7.99
C VAL A 20 -2.74 -3.37 -6.79
N ALA A 21 -2.46 -2.95 -5.56
CA ALA A 21 -3.20 -3.42 -4.38
C ALA A 21 -4.71 -3.13 -4.52
N LYS A 22 -5.09 -1.94 -4.97
CA LYS A 22 -6.51 -1.61 -5.25
C LYS A 22 -7.07 -2.51 -6.35
N GLN A 23 -6.35 -2.70 -7.44
CA GLN A 23 -6.76 -3.61 -8.51
C GLN A 23 -6.95 -5.05 -8.01
N PHE A 24 -6.06 -5.57 -7.17
CA PHE A 24 -6.22 -6.90 -6.59
C PHE A 24 -7.42 -7.00 -5.64
N ALA A 25 -7.84 -5.91 -5.00
CA ALA A 25 -9.08 -5.89 -4.23
C ALA A 25 -10.31 -6.08 -5.13
N ASP A 26 -10.34 -5.38 -6.27
CA ASP A 26 -11.41 -5.49 -7.26
C ASP A 26 -11.42 -6.90 -7.91
N GLU A 27 -10.24 -7.41 -8.28
CA GLU A 27 -10.08 -8.75 -8.87
C GLU A 27 -10.46 -9.87 -7.88
N ALA A 28 -10.11 -9.73 -6.60
CA ALA A 28 -10.50 -10.68 -5.57
C ALA A 28 -12.02 -10.73 -5.39
N THR A 29 -12.67 -9.57 -5.39
CA THR A 29 -14.14 -9.44 -5.31
C THR A 29 -14.78 -10.07 -6.54
N ALA A 30 -14.34 -9.71 -7.73
CA ALA A 30 -14.86 -10.28 -8.97
C ALA A 30 -14.64 -11.80 -9.07
N ALA A 31 -13.56 -12.33 -8.46
CA ALA A 31 -13.29 -13.77 -8.39
C ALA A 31 -14.25 -14.49 -7.45
N TYR A 32 -14.48 -13.90 -6.28
CA TYR A 32 -15.45 -14.41 -5.33
C TYR A 32 -16.86 -14.46 -5.94
N GLU A 33 -17.29 -13.37 -6.58
CA GLU A 33 -18.64 -13.26 -7.17
C GLU A 33 -18.92 -14.28 -8.27
N ARG A 34 -17.89 -14.70 -9.02
CA ARG A 34 -18.00 -15.75 -10.05
C ARG A 34 -17.72 -17.17 -9.53
N GLY A 35 -17.49 -17.33 -8.22
CA GLY A 35 -17.25 -18.63 -7.57
C GLY A 35 -15.81 -19.15 -7.65
N ASP A 36 -14.86 -18.37 -8.16
CA ASP A 36 -13.44 -18.74 -8.25
C ASP A 36 -12.73 -18.46 -6.93
N VAL A 37 -12.90 -19.38 -5.98
CA VAL A 37 -12.36 -19.25 -4.61
C VAL A 37 -10.83 -19.20 -4.61
N THR A 38 -10.18 -19.96 -5.51
CA THR A 38 -8.72 -19.99 -5.60
C THR A 38 -8.18 -18.63 -5.97
N GLU A 39 -8.65 -18.04 -7.08
CA GLU A 39 -8.18 -16.74 -7.53
C GLU A 39 -8.51 -15.64 -6.51
N SER A 40 -9.70 -15.69 -5.90
CA SER A 40 -10.09 -14.73 -4.86
C SER A 40 -9.12 -14.73 -3.67
N ASN A 41 -8.74 -15.92 -3.21
CA ASN A 41 -7.79 -16.09 -2.10
C ASN A 41 -6.38 -15.63 -2.48
N VAL A 42 -5.90 -15.95 -3.69
CA VAL A 42 -4.59 -15.51 -4.19
C VAL A 42 -4.53 -13.98 -4.26
N ARG A 43 -5.54 -13.35 -4.87
CA ARG A 43 -5.62 -11.90 -5.02
C ARG A 43 -5.74 -11.20 -3.67
N SER A 44 -6.56 -11.73 -2.76
CA SER A 44 -6.68 -11.21 -1.40
C SER A 44 -5.36 -11.27 -0.63
N ALA A 45 -4.65 -12.41 -0.68
CA ALA A 45 -3.38 -12.57 0.01
C ALA A 45 -2.31 -11.58 -0.52
N ARG A 46 -2.22 -11.42 -1.84
CA ARG A 46 -1.29 -10.48 -2.47
C ARG A 46 -1.68 -9.03 -2.19
N LYS A 47 -2.95 -8.67 -2.30
CA LYS A 47 -3.50 -7.35 -1.92
C LYS A 47 -3.07 -6.97 -0.50
N ASP A 48 -3.30 -7.86 0.47
CA ASP A 48 -2.97 -7.61 1.86
C ASP A 48 -1.46 -7.45 2.08
N ALA A 49 -0.64 -8.24 1.38
CA ALA A 49 0.81 -8.10 1.42
C ALA A 49 1.28 -6.76 0.83
N LEU A 50 0.71 -6.32 -0.29
CA LEU A 50 1.05 -5.01 -0.88
C LEU A 50 0.62 -3.84 0.02
N TYR A 51 -0.50 -3.94 0.73
CA TYR A 51 -0.88 -2.92 1.70
C TYR A 51 0.05 -2.89 2.92
N ARG A 52 0.45 -4.05 3.45
CA ARG A 52 1.45 -4.14 4.53
C ARG A 52 2.82 -3.61 4.09
N LEU A 53 3.25 -3.95 2.87
CA LEU A 53 4.47 -3.42 2.24
C LEU A 53 4.40 -1.89 2.18
N LYS A 54 3.29 -1.33 1.67
CA LYS A 54 3.09 0.11 1.59
C LYS A 54 3.24 0.79 2.96
N THR A 55 2.56 0.26 3.98
CA THR A 55 2.67 0.78 5.35
C THR A 55 4.11 0.72 5.85
N ALA A 56 4.81 -0.40 5.63
CA ALA A 56 6.21 -0.56 6.06
C ALA A 56 7.15 0.45 5.38
N VAL A 57 6.98 0.70 4.07
CA VAL A 57 7.76 1.72 3.34
C VAL A 57 7.50 3.12 3.92
N LEU A 58 6.24 3.50 4.12
CA LEU A 58 5.91 4.81 4.65
C LEU A 58 6.40 5.02 6.09
N SER A 59 6.31 4.01 6.96
CA SER A 59 6.93 4.09 8.29
C SER A 59 8.44 4.32 8.23
N ARG A 60 9.14 3.69 7.26
CA ARG A 60 10.58 3.89 7.06
C ARG A 60 10.91 5.28 6.50
N ILE A 61 10.03 5.86 5.67
CA ILE A 61 10.15 7.23 5.16
C ILE A 61 9.99 8.24 6.30
N VAL A 62 8.96 8.09 7.12
CA VAL A 62 8.75 8.97 8.28
C VAL A 62 9.92 8.87 9.25
N ALA A 63 10.43 7.66 9.50
CA ALA A 63 11.62 7.45 10.33
C ALA A 63 12.93 7.99 9.72
N TYR A 64 12.95 8.32 8.42
CA TYR A 64 14.09 8.96 7.77
C TYR A 64 14.08 10.46 7.99
N ASP A 65 12.94 11.09 7.72
CA ASP A 65 12.75 12.53 7.85
C ASP A 65 11.25 12.86 7.87
N ALA A 66 10.69 13.03 9.07
CA ALA A 66 9.26 13.32 9.23
C ALA A 66 8.86 14.69 8.65
N GLU A 67 9.80 15.66 8.56
CA GLU A 67 9.52 16.99 7.99
C GLU A 67 9.22 16.93 6.48
N ARG A 68 9.59 15.84 5.80
CA ARG A 68 9.24 15.59 4.39
C ARG A 68 7.85 14.99 4.20
N VAL A 69 7.14 14.71 5.29
CA VAL A 69 5.84 14.07 5.28
C VAL A 69 4.83 15.00 5.95
N THR A 70 3.77 15.33 5.24
CA THR A 70 2.61 16.02 5.82
C THR A 70 1.40 15.11 5.81
N GLY A 71 0.44 15.39 6.69
CA GLY A 71 -0.74 14.57 6.86
C GLY A 71 -2.05 15.35 6.94
N GLU A 72 -3.13 14.70 6.52
CA GLU A 72 -4.50 15.15 6.72
C GLU A 72 -5.37 13.94 7.06
N TYR A 73 -6.36 14.10 7.94
CA TYR A 73 -7.40 13.10 8.14
C TYR A 73 -8.55 13.32 7.17
N HIS A 74 -8.83 12.31 6.36
CA HIS A 74 -9.90 12.30 5.36
C HIS A 74 -11.04 11.38 5.79
N ALA A 75 -12.28 11.77 5.52
CA ALA A 75 -13.44 10.90 5.57
C ALA A 75 -13.67 10.29 4.18
N ILE A 76 -13.65 8.97 4.08
CA ILE A 76 -13.89 8.22 2.83
C ILE A 76 -14.90 7.13 3.14
N ASN A 77 -16.07 7.20 2.51
CA ASN A 77 -17.17 6.24 2.71
C ASN A 77 -17.57 6.04 4.20
N GLY A 78 -17.44 7.09 5.02
CA GLY A 78 -17.76 7.04 6.46
C GLY A 78 -16.61 6.59 7.36
N ASP A 79 -15.48 6.14 6.79
CA ASP A 79 -14.28 5.78 7.53
C ASP A 79 -13.26 6.92 7.54
N VAL A 80 -12.50 7.03 8.64
CA VAL A 80 -11.41 8.01 8.77
C VAL A 80 -10.10 7.39 8.31
N TRP A 81 -9.40 8.09 7.43
CA TRP A 81 -8.11 7.71 6.86
C TRP A 81 -7.08 8.80 7.10
N LEU A 82 -5.83 8.41 7.36
CA LEU A 82 -4.69 9.31 7.33
C LEU A 82 -4.20 9.41 5.89
N PHE A 83 -4.34 10.58 5.29
CA PHE A 83 -3.79 10.94 3.99
C PHE A 83 -2.41 11.53 4.19
N LEU A 84 -1.40 10.93 3.57
CA LEU A 84 -0.01 11.36 3.67
C LEU A 84 0.45 11.90 2.34
N THR A 85 1.17 13.02 2.40
CA THR A 85 1.83 13.65 1.26
C THR A 85 3.34 13.59 1.47
N VAL A 86 4.05 13.07 0.47
CA VAL A 86 5.52 13.00 0.43
C VAL A 86 5.98 13.54 -0.91
N GLY A 87 6.44 14.79 -0.94
CA GLY A 87 6.61 15.52 -2.21
C GLY A 87 5.27 15.63 -2.96
N ASP A 88 5.22 15.19 -4.22
CA ASP A 88 4.01 15.19 -5.04
C ASP A 88 3.20 13.87 -4.92
N TRP A 89 3.65 12.94 -4.06
CA TRP A 89 3.05 11.61 -3.92
C TRP A 89 2.12 11.52 -2.73
N HIS A 90 1.03 10.79 -2.92
CA HIS A 90 -0.11 10.81 -2.00
C HIS A 90 -0.59 9.39 -1.64
N PHE A 91 -0.73 9.11 -0.34
CA PHE A 91 -1.06 7.77 0.16
C PHE A 91 -2.04 7.80 1.32
N HIS A 92 -3.14 7.04 1.20
CA HIS A 92 -4.02 6.76 2.34
C HIS A 92 -3.50 5.60 3.18
N GLN A 93 -3.56 5.77 4.50
CA GLN A 93 -3.25 4.81 5.55
C GLN A 93 -4.40 4.74 6.56
N PRO A 94 -4.64 3.58 7.19
CA PRO A 94 -5.41 3.55 8.42
C PRO A 94 -4.78 4.51 9.46
N PRO A 95 -5.56 5.19 10.30
CA PRO A 95 -5.06 6.28 11.17
C PRO A 95 -3.94 5.93 12.17
N HIS A 96 -3.68 4.64 12.39
CA HIS A 96 -2.65 4.16 13.31
C HIS A 96 -1.64 3.22 12.64
N ALA A 97 -1.65 3.12 11.31
CA ALA A 97 -0.85 2.11 10.60
C ALA A 97 0.66 2.33 10.71
N ILE A 98 1.10 3.59 10.85
CA ILE A 98 2.52 3.96 10.89
C ILE A 98 3.13 3.79 12.29
N GLY A 99 2.31 3.52 13.32
CA GLY A 99 2.70 3.51 14.73
C GLY A 99 2.52 4.89 15.38
N GLY A 100 2.16 4.92 16.66
CA GLY A 100 1.82 6.16 17.38
C GLY A 100 2.95 7.18 17.35
N ASP A 101 4.11 6.80 17.87
CA ASP A 101 5.30 7.67 17.95
C ASP A 101 5.66 8.30 16.59
N LEU A 102 5.69 7.49 15.52
CA LEU A 102 5.99 8.00 14.18
C LEU A 102 4.87 8.87 13.61
N THR A 103 3.61 8.60 13.96
CA THR A 103 2.49 9.45 13.49
C THR A 103 2.49 10.80 14.19
N ASP A 104 2.92 10.85 15.46
CA ASP A 104 3.01 12.07 16.25
C ASP A 104 4.12 13.02 15.75
N ASP A 105 5.13 12.48 15.05
CA ASP A 105 6.21 13.25 14.42
C ASP A 105 5.80 13.93 13.10
N ILE A 106 4.65 13.57 12.52
CA ILE A 106 4.16 14.11 11.24
C ILE A 106 3.37 15.40 11.49
N GLU A 107 3.62 16.43 10.68
CA GLU A 107 2.77 17.62 10.68
C GLU A 107 1.40 17.30 10.04
N ILE A 108 0.36 17.21 10.88
CA ILE A 108 -1.01 16.93 10.44
C ILE A 108 -1.90 18.18 10.55
N SER A 109 -2.55 18.57 9.45
CA SER A 109 -3.25 19.85 9.33
C SER A 109 -4.62 19.92 10.04
N ASN A 110 -5.21 18.77 10.36
CA ASN A 110 -6.53 18.65 11.00
C ASN A 110 -6.57 17.51 12.04
N SER A 111 -7.76 17.24 12.60
CA SER A 111 -7.94 16.22 13.64
C SER A 111 -8.76 15.03 13.15
N ARG A 112 -8.58 13.88 13.80
CA ARG A 112 -9.41 12.68 13.54
C ARG A 112 -10.89 12.87 13.84
N ALA A 113 -11.22 13.79 14.75
CA ALA A 113 -12.60 14.10 15.11
C ALA A 113 -13.29 15.00 14.06
N GLU A 114 -12.49 15.70 13.26
CA GLU A 114 -12.94 16.64 12.22
C GLU A 114 -12.21 16.33 10.90
N PRO A 115 -12.45 15.14 10.31
CA PRO A 115 -11.83 14.77 9.05
C PRO A 115 -12.39 15.62 7.89
N LEU A 116 -11.54 15.90 6.90
CA LEU A 116 -11.95 16.57 5.67
C LEU A 116 -12.73 15.59 4.79
N ASP A 117 -13.82 16.04 4.17
CA ASP A 117 -14.50 15.23 3.16
C ASP A 117 -13.62 15.16 1.90
N ALA A 118 -13.26 13.94 1.51
CA ALA A 118 -12.35 13.70 0.39
C ALA A 118 -13.05 12.84 -0.67
N PRO A 119 -13.96 13.44 -1.46
CA PRO A 119 -14.60 12.72 -2.55
C PRO A 119 -13.53 12.25 -3.56
N TYR A 120 -13.64 11.02 -4.02
CA TYR A 120 -12.74 10.51 -5.06
C TYR A 120 -12.96 11.30 -6.35
N VAL A 121 -12.02 12.18 -6.68
CA VAL A 121 -11.95 12.86 -7.97
C VAL A 121 -10.82 12.23 -8.77
N ARG A 122 -11.17 11.57 -9.88
CA ARG A 122 -10.17 11.05 -10.81
C ARG A 122 -9.51 12.22 -11.52
N ASP A 123 -8.26 12.50 -11.19
CA ASP A 123 -7.46 13.46 -11.96
C ASP A 123 -7.07 12.83 -13.32
N ALA A 124 -7.45 13.49 -14.40
CA ALA A 124 -7.15 13.07 -15.77
C ALA A 124 -5.76 13.53 -16.25
N GLY A 125 -5.12 14.44 -15.52
CA GLY A 125 -3.78 14.98 -15.83
C GLY A 125 -2.62 14.20 -15.22
N VAL A 126 -2.89 13.24 -14.34
CA VAL A 126 -1.84 12.39 -13.73
C VAL A 126 -1.35 11.39 -14.78
N GLU A 127 -0.12 11.60 -15.26
CA GLU A 127 0.56 10.62 -16.11
C GLU A 127 0.67 9.29 -15.36
N ARG A 128 0.33 8.21 -16.06
CA ARG A 128 0.48 6.88 -15.50
C ARG A 128 1.97 6.55 -15.54
N SER A 129 2.53 6.15 -14.41
CA SER A 129 3.83 5.48 -14.40
C SER A 129 3.82 4.31 -15.40
N ASP A 130 4.85 4.24 -16.23
CA ASP A 130 5.11 3.13 -17.15
C ASP A 130 5.72 1.91 -16.44
N ARG A 131 6.08 2.06 -15.15
CA ARG A 131 6.67 1.00 -14.33
C ARG A 131 5.68 -0.12 -14.07
N THR A 132 6.15 -1.33 -14.31
CA THR A 132 5.39 -2.55 -14.01
C THR A 132 5.42 -2.87 -12.53
N LEU A 133 4.49 -3.73 -12.07
CA LEU A 133 4.53 -4.24 -10.69
C LEU A 133 5.86 -4.94 -10.39
N ASP A 134 6.36 -5.75 -11.33
CA ASP A 134 7.56 -6.56 -11.11
C ASP A 134 8.80 -5.68 -10.90
N GLU A 135 8.94 -4.63 -11.71
CA GLU A 135 10.00 -3.62 -11.54
C GLU A 135 9.84 -2.84 -10.22
N ALA A 136 8.62 -2.44 -9.88
CA ALA A 136 8.35 -1.73 -8.63
C ALA A 136 8.71 -2.57 -7.40
N LEU A 137 8.36 -3.87 -7.42
CA LEU A 137 8.66 -4.80 -6.34
C LEU A 137 10.14 -5.14 -6.25
N ALA A 138 10.83 -5.31 -7.38
CA ALA A 138 12.27 -5.52 -7.41
C ALA A 138 13.01 -4.30 -6.82
N HIS A 139 12.62 -3.08 -7.23
CA HIS A 139 13.22 -1.85 -6.72
C HIS A 139 13.02 -1.70 -5.20
N LEU A 140 11.82 -1.99 -4.68
CA LEU A 140 11.56 -1.96 -3.23
C LEU A 140 12.34 -3.04 -2.48
N ALA A 141 12.52 -4.23 -3.07
CA ALA A 141 13.33 -5.29 -2.50
C ALA A 141 14.82 -4.90 -2.43
N ASP A 142 15.35 -4.23 -3.45
CA ASP A 142 16.71 -3.68 -3.46
C ASP A 142 16.91 -2.60 -2.38
N ALA A 143 15.86 -1.83 -2.07
CA ALA A 143 15.80 -0.91 -0.92
C ALA A 143 15.60 -1.62 0.45
N GLY A 144 15.59 -2.95 0.45
CA GLY A 144 15.46 -3.80 1.63
C GLY A 144 14.02 -3.97 2.14
N VAL A 145 13.01 -3.86 1.28
CA VAL A 145 11.61 -4.12 1.60
C VAL A 145 11.03 -5.15 0.63
N ASN A 146 11.13 -6.44 0.95
CA ASN A 146 10.65 -7.51 0.08
C ASN A 146 9.15 -7.79 0.33
N ALA A 147 8.35 -7.76 -0.73
CA ALA A 147 6.91 -8.03 -0.65
C ALA A 147 6.56 -9.42 -0.11
N ASN A 148 7.41 -10.43 -0.35
CA ASN A 148 7.21 -11.78 0.17
C ASN A 148 7.25 -11.83 1.71
N ASP A 149 8.02 -10.95 2.35
CA ASP A 149 8.10 -10.86 3.82
C ASP A 149 6.81 -10.30 4.44
N HIS A 150 5.98 -9.66 3.61
CA HIS A 150 4.70 -9.10 4.02
C HIS A 150 3.52 -10.02 3.73
N LEU A 151 3.73 -11.24 3.24
CA LEU A 151 2.67 -12.25 3.16
C LEU A 151 2.36 -12.81 4.54
N ALA A 152 1.08 -12.92 4.90
CA ALA A 152 0.69 -13.57 6.15
C ALA A 152 1.08 -15.07 6.17
N ARG A 153 1.04 -15.70 4.99
CA ARG A 153 1.48 -17.06 4.72
C ARG A 153 2.00 -17.13 3.27
N PRO A 154 3.01 -17.97 2.97
CA PRO A 154 3.52 -18.12 1.61
C PRO A 154 2.53 -18.84 0.68
N THR A 155 1.48 -19.46 1.23
CA THR A 155 0.49 -20.24 0.48
C THR A 155 -0.93 -19.96 0.94
N VAL A 156 -1.90 -20.15 0.05
CA VAL A 156 -3.34 -20.15 0.34
C VAL A 156 -3.96 -21.50 -0.03
N THR A 157 -5.10 -21.81 0.60
CA THR A 157 -5.95 -22.94 0.21
C THR A 157 -6.92 -22.48 -0.87
N GLY A 158 -6.88 -23.14 -2.02
CA GLY A 158 -7.81 -22.95 -3.13
C GLY A 158 -8.95 -23.97 -3.11
N GLU A 159 -9.65 -24.08 -4.22
CA GLU A 159 -10.69 -25.08 -4.42
C GLU A 159 -10.15 -26.51 -4.26
N HIS A 160 -10.98 -27.41 -3.74
CA HIS A 160 -10.63 -28.81 -3.50
C HIS A 160 -9.39 -28.98 -2.60
N ASP A 161 -9.21 -28.07 -1.64
CA ASP A 161 -8.09 -28.08 -0.68
C ASP A 161 -6.69 -28.02 -1.31
N ARG A 162 -6.59 -27.50 -2.55
CA ARG A 162 -5.29 -27.33 -3.21
C ARG A 162 -4.49 -26.21 -2.56
N ILE A 163 -3.21 -26.47 -2.30
CA ILE A 163 -2.28 -25.46 -1.78
C ILE A 163 -1.67 -24.71 -2.96
N VAL A 164 -1.78 -23.39 -2.95
CA VAL A 164 -1.25 -22.49 -4.00
C VAL A 164 -0.21 -21.56 -3.39
N ASP A 165 0.98 -21.51 -3.98
CA ASP A 165 2.02 -20.53 -3.63
C ASP A 165 1.63 -19.14 -4.13
N VAL A 166 1.62 -18.16 -3.23
CA VAL A 166 1.22 -16.78 -3.53
C VAL A 166 2.40 -15.82 -3.61
N ARG A 167 3.63 -16.31 -3.37
CA ARG A 167 4.85 -15.51 -3.47
C ARG A 167 5.07 -14.97 -4.89
N TRP A 168 5.78 -13.86 -4.96
CA TRP A 168 6.36 -13.38 -6.21
C TRP A 168 7.68 -14.11 -6.42
N SER A 169 7.73 -15.02 -7.39
CA SER A 169 8.86 -15.94 -7.58
C SER A 169 10.15 -15.26 -8.04
N PHE A 170 10.06 -14.05 -8.59
CA PHE A 170 11.21 -13.25 -8.99
C PHE A 170 11.83 -12.46 -7.82
N LEU A 171 11.15 -12.40 -6.68
CA LEU A 171 11.69 -11.80 -5.45
C LEU A 171 12.36 -12.91 -4.64
N SER A 172 13.68 -12.89 -4.60
CA SER A 172 14.53 -13.79 -3.82
C SER A 172 14.47 -13.54 -2.32
#